data_AF-A0A6L2PLP3-F1
#
_entry.id   AF-A0A6L2PLP3-F1
#
_cell.length_a   1.000
_cell.length_b   1.000
_cell.length_c   1.000
_cell.angle_alpha   90.00
_cell.angle_beta   90.00
_cell.angle_gamma   90.00
#
_symmetry.space_group_name_H-M   'P 1'
#
loop_
_entity.id
_entity.type
_entity.pdbx_description
1 polymer ?
#
loop_
_entity_poly.entity_id
_entity_poly.type
_entity_poly.pdbx_seq_one_letter_code
_entity_poly.pdbx_strand_id
1 'polypeptide(L)'
;MIGLGVTIGAHRYFSHRSFKANFVLRCLLATMFTATGQNSLYIWVRDHRQHHKYTDTDADPHNATRGFFFSHCGWLMVRKHPDVIAKGKTIDLSDLEADPIVRFQKKYYYLLYGIANILITALPCLLWGESLRVSVLGVYVLRTVFLYNITWLVNSAAHLYGTRPYNVKIKAVENKFVSTVTGGEGWHNFHHVFPSDYRASEYGHEHDISTAVIELMKRIGWAYDLKETPQRLVKKWVKKFGDGSYSVVVQEVDSTDNVQTCQNNRTFNSNAETLQDTQSPLLTPHKEGLMHIPPNYATHCTPACTASAGTVSHLNIRHRLHSTSIQIRPKSEDKFSVIRWLTQRKWPNVNQP
;
A
#
# COMPACT_ATOMS: atom_id res chain seq x y z
N MET A 1 13.00 -5.52 -9.26
CA MET A 1 13.72 -4.51 -8.45
C MET A 1 13.15 -3.11 -8.61
N ILE A 2 13.28 -2.40 -9.74
CA ILE A 2 12.83 -0.98 -9.86
C ILE A 2 11.34 -0.74 -9.54
N GLY A 3 10.47 -1.74 -9.76
CA GLY A 3 9.07 -1.69 -9.33
C GLY A 3 8.87 -1.47 -7.83
N LEU A 4 9.79 -1.93 -6.98
CA LEU A 4 9.78 -1.66 -5.53
C LEU A 4 9.93 -0.17 -5.22
N GLY A 5 10.57 0.60 -6.12
CA GLY A 5 10.61 2.05 -6.02
C GLY A 5 9.23 2.70 -6.17
N VAL A 6 8.33 2.07 -6.95
CA VAL A 6 6.92 2.47 -7.04
C VAL A 6 6.17 2.05 -5.79
N THR A 7 6.14 0.75 -5.48
CA THR A 7 5.29 0.17 -4.44
C THR A 7 5.72 0.56 -3.02
N ILE A 8 7.00 0.40 -2.68
CA ILE A 8 7.52 0.74 -1.35
C ILE A 8 7.82 2.23 -1.27
N GLY A 9 8.45 2.77 -2.30
CA GLY A 9 8.92 4.16 -2.35
C GLY A 9 7.80 5.17 -2.55
N ALA A 10 7.42 5.40 -3.81
CA ALA A 10 6.49 6.46 -4.16
C ALA A 10 5.12 6.27 -3.49
N HIS A 11 4.64 5.04 -3.41
CA HIS A 11 3.33 4.69 -2.88
C HIS A 11 3.32 4.61 -1.34
N ARG A 12 3.78 3.51 -0.74
CA ARG A 12 3.66 3.27 0.71
C ARG A 12 4.42 4.31 1.55
N TYR A 13 5.66 4.64 1.18
CA TYR A 13 6.48 5.60 1.94
C TYR A 13 6.10 7.05 1.66
N PHE A 14 6.34 7.56 0.44
CA PHE A 14 6.20 9.00 0.16
C PHE A 14 4.74 9.47 0.05
N SER A 15 3.83 8.65 -0.46
CA SER A 15 2.42 9.06 -0.57
C SER A 15 1.66 8.86 0.73
N HIS A 16 1.80 7.69 1.35
CA HIS A 16 0.98 7.30 2.50
C HIS A 16 1.65 7.44 3.85
N ARG A 17 2.98 7.60 3.90
CA ARG A 17 3.74 7.71 5.14
C ARG A 17 3.42 6.55 6.08
N SER A 18 3.32 5.35 5.53
CA SER A 18 2.90 4.15 6.27
C SER A 18 4.01 3.56 7.16
N PHE A 19 5.25 4.03 7.00
CA PHE A 19 6.38 3.74 7.87
C PHE A 19 7.42 4.86 7.79
N LYS A 20 8.38 4.87 8.71
CA LYS A 20 9.57 5.74 8.65
C LYS A 20 10.77 4.97 8.13
N ALA A 21 11.68 5.68 7.47
CA ALA A 21 12.87 5.11 6.84
C ALA A 21 14.09 5.99 7.14
N ASN A 22 15.25 5.36 7.30
CA ASN A 22 16.50 6.10 7.41
C ASN A 22 16.90 6.73 6.06
N PHE A 23 17.95 7.54 6.07
CA PHE A 23 18.42 8.25 4.87
C PHE A 23 18.79 7.28 3.72
N VAL A 24 19.47 6.16 4.04
CA VAL A 24 19.93 5.18 3.05
C VAL A 24 18.75 4.57 2.29
N LEU A 25 17.75 4.07 3.00
CA LEU A 25 16.56 3.48 2.39
C LEU A 25 15.78 4.49 1.56
N ARG A 26 15.64 5.73 2.04
CA ARG A 26 14.99 6.82 1.29
C ARG A 26 15.69 7.11 -0.04
N CYS A 27 17.02 7.23 -0.01
CA CYS A 27 17.83 7.43 -1.22
C CYS A 27 17.71 6.25 -2.20
N LEU A 28 17.74 5.02 -1.68
CA LEU A 28 17.57 3.82 -2.48
C LEU A 28 16.20 3.78 -3.17
N LEU A 29 15.12 4.00 -2.41
CA LEU A 29 13.75 4.01 -2.94
C LEU A 29 13.56 5.14 -3.97
N ALA A 30 14.09 6.34 -3.72
CA ALA A 30 14.02 7.45 -4.68
C ALA A 30 14.81 7.16 -5.96
N THR A 31 15.96 6.52 -5.87
CA THR A 31 16.78 6.12 -7.03
C THR A 31 16.06 5.04 -7.85
N MET A 32 15.54 4.01 -7.17
CA MET A 32 14.78 2.93 -7.82
C MET A 32 13.53 3.46 -8.51
N PHE A 33 12.79 4.38 -7.86
CA PHE A 33 11.64 5.04 -8.47
C PHE A 33 12.04 5.88 -9.68
N THR A 34 13.13 6.64 -9.59
CA THR A 34 13.59 7.47 -10.71
C THR A 34 13.89 6.63 -11.95
N ALA A 35 14.43 5.42 -11.79
CA ALA A 35 14.67 4.50 -12.91
C ALA A 35 13.38 4.00 -13.60
N THR A 36 12.20 4.15 -12.97
CA THR A 36 10.92 3.69 -13.52
C THR A 36 10.40 4.59 -14.63
N GLY A 37 10.76 5.89 -14.65
CA GLY A 37 10.27 6.85 -15.63
C GLY A 37 8.86 7.40 -15.40
N GLN A 38 8.23 7.12 -14.25
CA GLN A 38 6.86 7.53 -13.94
C GLN A 38 6.72 8.96 -13.36
N ASN A 39 7.36 9.95 -14.01
CA ASN A 39 7.53 11.33 -13.52
C ASN A 39 8.34 11.46 -12.22
N SER A 40 8.61 12.69 -11.79
CA SER A 40 9.25 12.97 -10.50
C SER A 40 8.39 12.48 -9.33
N LEU A 41 9.03 12.11 -8.21
CA LEU A 41 8.34 11.67 -6.99
C LEU A 41 7.28 12.69 -6.56
N TYR A 42 7.62 13.97 -6.64
CA TYR A 42 6.72 15.07 -6.29
C TYR A 42 5.42 15.04 -7.10
N ILE A 43 5.50 14.84 -8.41
CA ILE A 43 4.32 14.81 -9.29
C ILE A 43 3.51 13.54 -9.04
N TRP A 44 4.19 12.38 -8.95
CA TRP A 44 3.54 11.10 -8.74
C TRP A 44 2.77 11.08 -7.41
N VAL A 45 3.42 11.51 -6.31
CA VAL A 45 2.80 11.56 -4.98
C VAL A 45 1.62 12.54 -4.95
N ARG A 46 1.72 13.71 -5.59
CA ARG A 46 0.58 14.63 -5.70
C ARG A 46 -0.60 13.95 -6.38
N ASP A 47 -0.37 13.38 -7.56
CA ASP A 47 -1.43 12.77 -8.36
C ASP A 47 -2.04 11.55 -7.63
N HIS A 48 -1.23 10.78 -6.88
CA HIS A 48 -1.68 9.65 -6.07
C HIS A 48 -2.49 10.08 -4.83
N ARG A 49 -2.01 11.07 -4.07
CA ARG A 49 -2.77 11.65 -2.94
C ARG A 49 -4.11 12.23 -3.41
N GLN A 50 -4.11 12.85 -4.60
CA GLN A 50 -5.31 13.36 -5.23
C GLN A 50 -6.28 12.23 -5.62
N HIS A 51 -5.77 11.16 -6.21
CA HIS A 51 -6.54 9.97 -6.54
C HIS A 51 -7.26 9.42 -5.29
N HIS A 52 -6.57 9.23 -4.17
CA HIS A 52 -7.23 8.79 -2.93
C HIS A 52 -8.29 9.77 -2.40
N LYS A 53 -8.03 11.08 -2.49
CA LYS A 53 -8.95 12.09 -1.95
C LYS A 53 -10.22 12.25 -2.78
N TYR A 54 -10.12 12.04 -4.09
CA TYR A 54 -11.20 12.29 -5.05
C TYR A 54 -11.49 11.10 -5.96
N THR A 55 -11.22 9.88 -5.48
CA THR A 55 -11.29 8.63 -6.26
C THR A 55 -12.56 8.53 -7.07
N ASP A 56 -12.42 8.12 -8.33
CA ASP A 56 -13.55 7.86 -9.23
C ASP A 56 -14.45 9.09 -9.52
N THR A 57 -13.93 10.31 -9.34
CA THR A 57 -14.58 11.58 -9.74
C THR A 57 -13.79 12.27 -10.85
N ASP A 58 -14.32 13.36 -11.41
CA ASP A 58 -13.60 14.17 -12.42
C ASP A 58 -12.34 14.89 -11.89
N ALA A 59 -12.14 14.90 -10.56
CA ALA A 59 -10.90 15.35 -9.93
C ALA A 59 -9.86 14.23 -9.76
N ASP A 60 -10.17 12.98 -10.07
CA ASP A 60 -9.24 11.86 -10.10
C ASP A 60 -8.46 11.83 -11.43
N PRO A 61 -7.10 11.90 -11.43
CA PRO A 61 -6.30 11.86 -12.65
C PRO A 61 -6.58 10.66 -13.56
N HIS A 62 -6.94 9.50 -12.99
CA HIS A 62 -7.17 8.25 -13.72
C HIS A 62 -8.55 7.65 -13.38
N ASN A 63 -9.55 8.52 -13.24
CA ASN A 63 -10.95 8.20 -12.97
C ASN A 63 -11.46 6.93 -13.69
N ALA A 64 -11.64 5.84 -12.94
CA ALA A 64 -12.06 4.55 -13.48
C ALA A 64 -13.52 4.52 -13.96
N THR A 65 -14.35 5.53 -13.61
CA THR A 65 -15.71 5.66 -14.18
C THR A 65 -15.71 5.93 -15.68
N ARG A 66 -14.60 6.44 -16.22
CA ARG A 66 -14.42 6.69 -17.67
C ARG A 66 -13.99 5.44 -18.45
N GLY A 67 -13.96 4.28 -17.79
CA GLY A 67 -13.72 2.97 -18.39
C GLY A 67 -12.26 2.56 -18.39
N PHE A 68 -12.05 1.26 -18.62
CA PHE A 68 -10.75 0.60 -18.50
C PHE A 68 -9.63 1.32 -19.23
N PHE A 69 -9.82 1.63 -20.53
CA PHE A 69 -8.79 2.25 -21.35
C PHE A 69 -8.35 3.61 -20.80
N PHE A 70 -9.30 4.45 -20.36
CA PHE A 70 -8.99 5.76 -19.78
C PHE A 70 -8.14 5.61 -18.52
N SER A 71 -8.59 4.81 -17.56
CA SER A 71 -7.87 4.58 -16.28
C SER A 71 -6.53 3.87 -16.46
N HIS A 72 -6.39 3.06 -17.52
CA HIS A 72 -5.15 2.31 -17.78
C HIS A 72 -4.07 3.23 -18.37
N CYS A 73 -4.32 3.82 -19.55
CA CYS A 73 -3.32 4.64 -20.23
C CYS A 73 -3.89 5.86 -20.96
N GLY A 74 -5.20 5.88 -21.24
CA GLY A 74 -5.84 6.97 -21.98
C GLY A 74 -5.73 8.33 -21.28
N TRP A 75 -5.69 8.36 -19.95
CA TRP A 75 -5.49 9.59 -19.17
C TRP A 75 -4.15 10.30 -19.45
N LEU A 76 -3.13 9.55 -19.89
CA LEU A 76 -1.83 10.10 -20.28
C LEU A 76 -1.82 10.66 -21.72
N MET A 77 -2.85 10.34 -22.51
CA MET A 77 -2.95 10.70 -23.93
C MET A 77 -3.85 11.92 -24.17
N VAL A 78 -4.40 12.50 -23.11
CA VAL A 78 -5.32 13.63 -23.17
C VAL A 78 -4.93 14.70 -22.16
N ARG A 79 -5.48 15.91 -22.34
CA ARG A 79 -5.35 16.95 -21.32
C ARG A 79 -6.11 16.54 -20.06
N LYS A 80 -5.54 16.87 -18.89
CA LYS A 80 -6.19 16.68 -17.59
C LYS A 80 -7.51 17.46 -17.55
N HIS A 81 -8.52 16.89 -16.89
CA HIS A 81 -9.77 17.58 -16.63
C HIS A 81 -9.51 18.84 -15.76
N PRO A 82 -10.24 19.96 -15.94
CA PRO A 82 -10.04 21.17 -15.14
C PRO A 82 -10.07 20.91 -13.62
N ASP A 83 -10.94 20.01 -13.16
CA ASP A 83 -11.03 19.67 -11.74
C ASP A 83 -9.77 18.96 -11.22
N VAL A 84 -9.10 18.16 -12.06
CA VAL A 84 -7.81 17.56 -11.68
C VAL A 84 -6.80 18.67 -11.39
N ILE A 85 -6.77 19.72 -12.21
CA ILE A 85 -5.84 20.85 -12.05
C ILE A 85 -6.21 21.68 -10.83
N ALA A 86 -7.49 22.01 -10.67
CA ALA A 86 -7.98 22.84 -9.56
C ALA A 86 -7.79 22.15 -8.21
N LYS A 87 -8.21 20.88 -8.09
CA LYS A 87 -8.11 20.13 -6.83
C LYS A 87 -6.69 19.69 -6.52
N GLY A 88 -5.86 19.47 -7.54
CA GLY A 88 -4.44 19.15 -7.37
C GLY A 88 -3.64 20.22 -6.65
N LYS A 89 -4.05 21.50 -6.75
CA LYS A 89 -3.46 22.62 -5.99
C LYS A 89 -3.78 22.59 -4.49
N THR A 90 -4.80 21.81 -4.09
CA THR A 90 -5.25 21.71 -2.70
C THR A 90 -4.66 20.51 -1.96
N ILE A 91 -3.83 19.72 -2.63
CA ILE A 91 -3.13 18.58 -2.04
C ILE A 91 -1.94 19.11 -1.25
N ASP A 92 -1.90 18.79 0.04
CA ASP A 92 -0.75 19.10 0.89
C ASP A 92 0.47 18.26 0.46
N LEU A 93 1.57 18.97 0.19
CA LEU A 93 2.87 18.44 -0.23
C LEU A 93 4.01 19.05 0.59
N SER A 94 3.70 19.74 1.69
CA SER A 94 4.69 20.43 2.54
C SER A 94 5.78 19.48 3.06
N ASP A 95 5.41 18.22 3.30
CA ASP A 95 6.35 17.17 3.69
C ASP A 95 7.36 16.81 2.58
N LEU A 96 6.92 16.79 1.32
CA LEU A 96 7.81 16.58 0.17
C LEU A 96 8.68 17.81 -0.12
N GLU A 97 8.15 19.01 0.12
CA GLU A 97 8.88 20.27 -0.02
C GLU A 97 9.94 20.45 1.08
N ALA A 98 9.76 19.82 2.24
CA ALA A 98 10.75 19.76 3.29
C ALA A 98 11.82 18.68 3.04
N ASP A 99 11.52 17.65 2.25
CA ASP A 99 12.43 16.52 2.01
C ASP A 99 13.53 16.87 0.99
N PRO A 100 14.82 16.93 1.41
CA PRO A 100 15.92 17.28 0.51
C PRO A 100 16.13 16.26 -0.61
N ILE A 101 15.82 14.97 -0.40
CA ILE A 101 15.95 13.92 -1.41
C ILE A 101 14.91 14.15 -2.51
N VAL A 102 13.66 14.44 -2.14
CA VAL A 102 12.58 14.69 -3.10
C VAL A 102 12.84 15.97 -3.89
N ARG A 103 13.31 17.05 -3.24
CA ARG A 103 13.69 18.28 -3.94
C ARG A 103 14.83 18.07 -4.93
N PHE A 104 15.87 17.34 -4.52
CA PHE A 104 16.99 17.00 -5.40
C PHE A 104 16.51 16.18 -6.59
N GLN A 105 15.74 15.12 -6.35
CA GLN A 105 15.18 14.26 -7.38
C GLN A 105 14.29 15.03 -8.35
N LYS A 106 13.43 15.93 -7.85
CA LYS A 106 12.56 16.79 -8.66
C LYS A 106 13.38 17.74 -9.55
N LYS A 107 14.41 18.39 -8.99
CA LYS A 107 15.25 19.36 -9.71
C LYS A 107 16.05 18.70 -10.85
N TYR A 108 16.57 17.51 -10.62
CA TYR A 108 17.46 16.81 -11.57
C TYR A 108 16.81 15.60 -12.24
N TYR A 109 15.47 15.51 -12.21
CA TYR A 109 14.73 14.30 -12.59
C TYR A 109 15.15 13.72 -13.95
N TYR A 110 15.11 14.54 -15.02
CA TYR A 110 15.42 14.06 -16.37
C TYR A 110 16.87 13.58 -16.51
N LEU A 111 17.81 14.27 -15.85
CA LEU A 111 19.22 13.87 -15.83
C LEU A 111 19.40 12.53 -15.10
N LEU A 112 18.84 12.41 -13.89
CA LEU A 112 18.92 11.19 -13.09
C LEU A 112 18.23 10.00 -13.78
N TYR A 113 17.06 10.22 -14.39
CA TYR A 113 16.35 9.23 -15.19
C TYR A 113 17.20 8.76 -16.38
N GLY A 114 17.80 9.70 -17.11
CA GLY A 114 18.68 9.41 -18.25
C GLY A 114 19.90 8.58 -17.82
N ILE A 115 20.62 9.01 -16.80
CA ILE A 115 21.78 8.28 -16.25
C ILE A 115 21.37 6.88 -15.81
N ALA A 116 20.31 6.74 -15.00
CA ALA A 116 19.87 5.44 -14.51
C ALA A 116 19.52 4.48 -15.64
N ASN A 117 18.81 4.95 -16.67
CA ASN A 117 18.40 4.09 -17.78
C ASN A 117 19.52 3.79 -18.76
N ILE A 118 20.45 4.72 -19.00
CA ILE A 118 21.67 4.44 -19.77
C ILE A 118 22.48 3.35 -19.07
N LEU A 119 22.71 3.49 -17.75
CA LEU A 119 23.49 2.50 -16.99
C LEU A 119 22.80 1.14 -16.99
N ILE A 120 21.50 1.07 -16.67
CA ILE A 120 20.76 -0.20 -16.66
C ILE A 120 20.76 -0.86 -18.06
N THR A 121 20.62 -0.07 -19.12
CA THR A 121 20.66 -0.59 -20.50
C THR A 121 22.06 -0.98 -20.95
N ALA A 122 23.12 -0.40 -20.39
CA ALA A 122 24.48 -0.79 -20.71
C ALA A 122 24.92 -2.10 -20.02
N LEU A 123 24.30 -2.48 -18.89
CA LEU A 123 24.73 -3.63 -18.08
C LEU A 123 24.87 -4.95 -18.87
N PRO A 124 23.91 -5.39 -19.72
CA PRO A 124 24.08 -6.61 -20.50
C PRO A 124 25.28 -6.57 -21.44
N CYS A 125 25.52 -5.41 -22.05
CA CYS A 125 26.66 -5.20 -22.95
C CYS A 125 27.99 -5.29 -22.19
N LEU A 126 28.04 -4.74 -20.98
CA LEU A 126 29.25 -4.68 -20.15
C LEU A 126 29.55 -5.99 -19.41
N LEU A 127 28.52 -6.71 -18.95
CA LEU A 127 28.69 -7.87 -18.07
C LEU A 127 28.84 -9.18 -18.81
N TRP A 128 28.18 -9.35 -19.97
CA TRP A 128 28.22 -10.60 -20.72
C TRP A 128 28.28 -10.40 -22.25
N GLY A 129 28.65 -9.19 -22.70
CA GLY A 129 28.90 -8.91 -24.12
C GLY A 129 27.66 -8.92 -25.01
N GLU A 130 26.47 -8.66 -24.46
CA GLU A 130 25.25 -8.59 -25.26
C GLU A 130 25.29 -7.41 -26.26
N SER A 131 24.63 -7.59 -27.40
CA SER A 131 24.51 -6.54 -28.40
C SER A 131 23.71 -5.34 -27.88
N LEU A 132 24.14 -4.14 -28.25
CA LEU A 132 23.43 -2.90 -27.88
C LEU A 132 21.96 -2.93 -28.33
N ARG A 133 21.69 -3.51 -29.51
CA ARG A 133 20.32 -3.64 -30.04
C ARG A 133 19.42 -4.48 -29.14
N VAL A 134 19.88 -5.66 -28.72
CA VAL A 134 19.11 -6.53 -27.82
C VAL A 134 18.92 -5.86 -26.48
N SER A 135 19.97 -5.19 -25.96
CA SER A 135 19.86 -4.52 -24.67
C SER A 135 18.86 -3.35 -24.69
N VAL A 136 18.89 -2.50 -25.73
CA VAL A 136 17.92 -1.41 -25.88
C VAL A 136 16.50 -1.95 -26.04
N LEU A 137 16.28 -2.96 -26.88
CA LEU A 137 14.93 -3.50 -27.10
C LEU A 137 14.41 -4.26 -25.87
N GLY A 138 15.23 -5.10 -25.25
CA GLY A 138 14.85 -5.92 -24.10
C GLY A 138 14.80 -5.15 -22.78
N VAL A 139 15.93 -4.53 -22.41
CA VAL A 139 16.12 -3.93 -21.08
C VAL A 139 15.54 -2.53 -20.98
N TYR A 140 15.55 -1.74 -22.06
CA TYR A 140 14.89 -0.43 -22.04
C TYR A 140 13.45 -0.51 -22.51
N VAL A 141 13.19 -0.88 -23.77
CA VAL A 141 11.84 -0.78 -24.37
C VAL A 141 10.86 -1.77 -23.72
N LEU A 142 11.10 -3.08 -23.83
CA LEU A 142 10.16 -4.10 -23.33
C LEU A 142 9.96 -4.00 -21.83
N ARG A 143 11.04 -3.88 -21.05
CA ARG A 143 10.96 -3.68 -19.59
C ARG A 143 10.07 -2.48 -19.23
N THR A 144 10.22 -1.36 -19.93
CA THR A 144 9.45 -0.13 -19.63
C THR A 144 7.97 -0.32 -20.00
N VAL A 145 7.67 -0.94 -21.14
CA VAL A 145 6.29 -1.28 -21.53
C VAL A 145 5.63 -2.18 -20.49
N PHE A 146 6.30 -3.26 -20.06
CA PHE A 146 5.76 -4.15 -19.03
C PHE A 146 5.56 -3.45 -17.70
N LEU A 147 6.56 -2.68 -17.24
CA LEU A 147 6.48 -1.94 -15.97
C LEU A 147 5.29 -0.98 -15.94
N TYR A 148 5.07 -0.25 -17.03
CA TYR A 148 3.95 0.69 -17.14
C TYR A 148 2.62 -0.04 -17.12
N ASN A 149 2.42 -1.06 -17.96
CA ASN A 149 1.15 -1.80 -17.98
C ASN A 149 0.87 -2.48 -16.64
N ILE A 150 1.88 -3.05 -15.98
CA ILE A 150 1.73 -3.62 -14.63
C ILE A 150 1.28 -2.56 -13.63
N THR A 151 1.89 -1.38 -13.63
CA THR A 151 1.50 -0.28 -12.72
C THR A 151 0.07 0.19 -13.03
N TRP A 152 -0.24 0.35 -14.31
CA TRP A 152 -1.55 0.84 -14.77
C TRP A 152 -2.70 -0.14 -14.56
N LEU A 153 -2.42 -1.43 -14.36
CA LEU A 153 -3.44 -2.41 -13.94
C LEU A 153 -4.02 -2.07 -12.56
N VAL A 154 -3.27 -1.42 -11.68
CA VAL A 154 -3.77 -0.97 -10.37
C VAL A 154 -4.87 0.07 -10.58
N ASN A 155 -4.64 1.04 -11.45
CA ASN A 155 -5.61 2.09 -11.73
C ASN A 155 -6.85 1.58 -12.49
N SER A 156 -6.69 0.55 -13.33
CA SER A 156 -7.77 0.03 -14.17
C SER A 156 -8.40 -1.25 -13.61
N ALA A 157 -7.71 -2.38 -13.66
CA ALA A 157 -8.24 -3.67 -13.25
C ALA A 157 -8.60 -3.69 -11.75
N ALA A 158 -7.78 -3.07 -10.89
CA ALA A 158 -8.05 -2.99 -9.46
C ALA A 158 -9.11 -1.94 -9.05
N HIS A 159 -9.76 -1.28 -10.02
CA HIS A 159 -10.98 -0.49 -9.83
C HIS A 159 -12.23 -1.12 -10.48
N LEU A 160 -12.07 -2.19 -11.28
CA LEU A 160 -13.15 -2.70 -12.14
C LEU A 160 -13.46 -4.18 -11.91
N TYR A 161 -12.45 -5.03 -11.69
CA TYR A 161 -12.60 -6.48 -11.71
C TYR A 161 -12.07 -7.11 -10.43
N GLY A 162 -12.97 -7.50 -9.53
CA GLY A 162 -12.62 -8.10 -8.25
C GLY A 162 -13.74 -7.95 -7.22
N THR A 163 -13.43 -8.24 -5.95
CA THR A 163 -14.39 -8.17 -4.85
C THR A 163 -14.20 -6.91 -3.99
N ARG A 164 -15.17 -6.58 -3.14
CA ARG A 164 -15.15 -5.40 -2.24
C ARG A 164 -15.48 -5.80 -0.79
N PRO A 165 -14.64 -6.63 -0.16
CA PRO A 165 -14.93 -7.16 1.16
C PRO A 165 -14.91 -6.10 2.29
N TYR A 166 -14.27 -4.94 2.07
CA TYR A 166 -14.13 -3.89 3.10
C TYR A 166 -15.08 -2.71 2.89
N ASN A 167 -15.34 -2.32 1.63
CA ASN A 167 -16.25 -1.22 1.32
C ASN A 167 -16.81 -1.29 -0.11
N VAL A 168 -18.11 -1.55 -0.26
CA VAL A 168 -18.83 -1.57 -1.54
C VAL A 168 -19.04 -0.20 -2.19
N LYS A 169 -18.89 0.89 -1.42
CA LYS A 169 -19.22 2.24 -1.91
C LYS A 169 -18.11 2.86 -2.77
N ILE A 170 -16.92 2.27 -2.77
CA ILE A 170 -15.78 2.69 -3.60
C ILE A 170 -15.58 1.72 -4.75
N LYS A 171 -14.97 2.16 -5.86
CA LYS A 171 -14.76 1.25 -7.00
C LYS A 171 -13.62 0.29 -6.82
N ALA A 172 -12.58 0.67 -6.05
CA ALA A 172 -11.43 -0.17 -5.75
C ALA A 172 -11.84 -1.58 -5.30
N VAL A 173 -11.18 -2.59 -5.85
CA VAL A 173 -11.46 -4.01 -5.64
C VAL A 173 -10.23 -4.79 -5.21
N GLU A 174 -10.44 -5.90 -4.51
CA GLU A 174 -9.41 -6.92 -4.30
C GLU A 174 -9.24 -7.74 -5.59
N ASN A 175 -8.02 -7.77 -6.13
CA ASN A 175 -7.67 -8.54 -7.31
C ASN A 175 -6.33 -9.25 -7.11
N LYS A 176 -6.40 -10.56 -6.84
CA LYS A 176 -5.24 -11.42 -6.60
C LYS A 176 -4.24 -11.41 -7.76
N PHE A 177 -4.72 -11.48 -9.01
CA PHE A 177 -3.85 -11.44 -10.19
C PHE A 177 -3.05 -10.13 -10.24
N VAL A 178 -3.73 -8.99 -10.06
CA VAL A 178 -3.07 -7.68 -9.99
C VAL A 178 -2.05 -7.66 -8.86
N SER A 179 -2.39 -8.19 -7.68
CA SER A 179 -1.46 -8.23 -6.54
C SER A 179 -0.20 -9.01 -6.85
N THR A 180 -0.35 -10.20 -7.44
CA THR A 180 0.80 -11.05 -7.82
C THR A 180 1.73 -10.34 -8.80
N VAL A 181 1.19 -9.71 -9.86
CA VAL A 181 2.04 -9.10 -10.90
C VAL A 181 2.61 -7.74 -10.50
N THR A 182 1.94 -7.01 -9.60
CA THR A 182 2.41 -5.71 -9.08
C THR A 182 3.30 -5.83 -7.85
N GLY A 183 3.33 -7.02 -7.23
CA GLY A 183 4.09 -7.26 -6.00
C GLY A 183 3.42 -6.70 -4.75
N GLY A 184 2.09 -6.71 -4.68
CA GLY A 184 1.32 -6.37 -3.48
C GLY A 184 0.21 -5.33 -3.64
N GLU A 185 0.05 -4.73 -4.82
CA GLU A 185 -0.78 -3.52 -4.98
C GLU A 185 -2.21 -3.81 -5.47
N GLY A 186 -2.57 -5.09 -5.61
CA GLY A 186 -3.89 -5.53 -6.07
C GLY A 186 -4.93 -5.69 -4.97
N TRP A 187 -4.52 -5.62 -3.70
CA TRP A 187 -5.42 -5.59 -2.54
C TRP A 187 -6.01 -4.18 -2.35
N HIS A 188 -6.66 -3.69 -3.42
CA HIS A 188 -6.92 -2.28 -3.60
C HIS A 188 -8.16 -1.77 -2.84
N ASN A 189 -9.15 -2.64 -2.58
CA ASN A 189 -10.29 -2.28 -1.73
C ASN A 189 -9.82 -2.06 -0.29
N PHE A 190 -8.95 -2.93 0.24
CA PHE A 190 -8.34 -2.74 1.55
C PHE A 190 -7.54 -1.44 1.58
N HIS A 191 -6.66 -1.27 0.58
CA HIS A 191 -5.77 -0.12 0.51
C HIS A 191 -6.51 1.23 0.49
N HIS A 192 -7.59 1.35 -0.28
CA HIS A 192 -8.39 2.58 -0.31
C HIS A 192 -9.17 2.85 0.98
N VAL A 193 -9.52 1.81 1.73
CA VAL A 193 -10.18 1.96 3.04
C VAL A 193 -9.16 2.30 4.14
N PHE A 194 -7.97 1.70 4.09
CA PHE A 194 -6.91 1.83 5.10
C PHE A 194 -5.58 2.28 4.47
N PRO A 195 -5.51 3.48 3.88
CA PRO A 195 -4.36 3.90 3.07
C PRO A 195 -3.07 4.06 3.86
N SER A 196 -3.13 4.15 5.19
CA SER A 196 -1.95 4.27 6.06
C SER A 196 -1.32 2.92 6.46
N ASP A 197 -1.94 1.78 6.15
CA ASP A 197 -1.37 0.47 6.47
C ASP A 197 -0.12 0.19 5.60
N TYR A 198 1.01 -0.18 6.21
CA TYR A 198 2.25 -0.42 5.47
C TYR A 198 2.18 -1.62 4.54
N ARG A 199 1.26 -2.56 4.81
CA ARG A 199 1.09 -3.78 4.03
C ARG A 199 0.21 -3.57 2.82
N ALA A 200 -0.54 -2.45 2.76
CA ALA A 200 -1.58 -2.20 1.77
C ALA A 200 -2.61 -3.35 1.62
N SER A 201 -2.65 -4.28 2.57
CA SER A 201 -3.44 -5.50 2.54
C SER A 201 -3.63 -6.06 3.95
N GLU A 202 -4.66 -6.90 4.12
CA GLU A 202 -4.80 -7.68 5.35
C GLU A 202 -3.94 -8.95 5.35
N TYR A 203 -3.63 -9.49 4.17
CA TYR A 203 -2.99 -10.80 3.96
C TYR A 203 -1.46 -10.82 4.17
N GLY A 204 -0.85 -9.71 4.59
CA GLY A 204 0.57 -9.64 4.89
C GLY A 204 1.44 -9.87 3.64
N HIS A 205 2.11 -11.03 3.54
CA HIS A 205 3.01 -11.36 2.43
C HIS A 205 2.32 -12.12 1.28
N GLU A 206 1.09 -12.59 1.44
CA GLU A 206 0.45 -13.37 0.40
C GLU A 206 0.21 -12.51 -0.86
N HIS A 207 0.88 -12.85 -1.96
CA HIS A 207 0.90 -12.05 -3.19
C HIS A 207 1.37 -10.62 -2.98
N ASP A 208 2.24 -10.38 -1.98
CA ASP A 208 2.80 -9.08 -1.63
C ASP A 208 4.29 -9.17 -1.25
N ILE A 209 5.14 -9.01 -2.27
CA ILE A 209 6.60 -8.98 -2.10
C ILE A 209 7.04 -7.67 -1.44
N SER A 210 6.29 -6.57 -1.63
CA SER A 210 6.62 -5.26 -1.09
C SER A 210 6.60 -5.27 0.44
N THR A 211 5.60 -5.91 1.04
CA THR A 211 5.50 -6.11 2.49
C THR A 211 6.68 -6.93 3.02
N ALA A 212 7.06 -8.02 2.33
CA ALA A 212 8.21 -8.83 2.73
C ALA A 212 9.53 -8.05 2.71
N VAL A 213 9.73 -7.20 1.71
CA VAL A 213 10.92 -6.34 1.62
C VAL A 213 10.89 -5.27 2.72
N ILE A 214 9.75 -4.64 3.00
CA ILE A 214 9.64 -3.65 4.09
C ILE A 214 10.00 -4.28 5.44
N GLU A 215 9.53 -5.49 5.71
CA GLU A 215 9.87 -6.20 6.95
C GLU A 215 11.33 -6.61 7.03
N LEU A 216 11.95 -7.01 5.92
CA LEU A 216 13.40 -7.20 5.87
C LEU A 216 14.14 -5.90 6.19
N MET A 217 13.72 -4.78 5.60
CA MET A 217 14.28 -3.46 5.89
C MET A 217 14.08 -3.06 7.36
N LYS A 218 12.98 -3.47 7.99
CA LYS A 218 12.75 -3.29 9.44
C LYS A 218 13.75 -4.09 10.27
N ARG A 219 13.97 -5.37 9.93
CA ARG A 219 14.91 -6.25 10.65
C ARG A 219 16.35 -5.71 10.64
N ILE A 220 16.77 -5.07 9.56
CA ILE A 220 18.10 -4.43 9.46
C ILE A 220 18.13 -2.98 9.97
N GLY A 221 17.04 -2.48 10.56
CA GLY A 221 16.95 -1.12 11.13
C GLY A 221 16.84 0.01 10.11
N TRP A 222 16.54 -0.28 8.86
CA TRP A 222 16.38 0.72 7.80
C TRP A 222 14.96 1.29 7.72
N ALA A 223 13.97 0.50 8.11
CA ALA A 223 12.58 0.90 8.28
C ALA A 223 12.14 0.77 9.75
N TYR A 224 11.26 1.65 10.22
CA TYR A 224 10.74 1.65 11.60
C TYR A 224 9.37 2.35 11.65
N ASP A 225 8.68 2.30 12.78
CA ASP A 225 7.34 2.87 12.97
C ASP A 225 6.34 2.45 11.87
N LEU A 226 6.33 1.16 11.54
CA LEU A 226 5.40 0.57 10.56
C LEU A 226 3.97 0.65 11.11
N LYS A 227 3.06 1.24 10.34
CA LYS A 227 1.66 1.44 10.71
C LYS A 227 0.82 0.26 10.26
N GLU A 228 0.14 -0.37 11.21
CA GLU A 228 -0.78 -1.48 10.95
C GLU A 228 -2.19 -1.11 11.37
N THR A 229 -3.16 -1.47 10.54
CA THR A 229 -4.58 -1.28 10.84
C THR A 229 -5.02 -2.31 11.87
N PRO A 230 -5.57 -1.89 13.02
CA PRO A 230 -6.04 -2.82 14.03
C PRO A 230 -7.15 -3.73 13.51
N GLN A 231 -7.04 -5.04 13.78
CA GLN A 231 -8.01 -6.04 13.31
C GLN A 231 -9.46 -5.75 13.71
N ARG A 232 -9.68 -5.18 14.90
CA ARG A 232 -11.01 -4.72 15.35
C ARG A 232 -11.64 -3.69 14.39
N LEU A 233 -10.82 -2.82 13.79
CA LEU A 233 -11.29 -1.80 12.86
C LEU A 233 -11.62 -2.44 11.51
N VAL A 234 -10.77 -3.34 11.02
CA VAL A 234 -11.02 -4.11 9.78
C VAL A 234 -12.35 -4.85 9.87
N LYS A 235 -12.56 -5.67 10.90
CA LYS A 235 -13.82 -6.42 11.13
C LYS A 235 -15.05 -5.50 11.20
N LYS A 236 -14.91 -4.31 11.81
CA LYS A 236 -15.99 -3.31 11.88
C LYS A 236 -16.38 -2.80 10.49
N TRP A 237 -15.39 -2.54 9.61
CA TRP A 237 -15.64 -2.09 8.24
C TRP A 237 -16.28 -3.18 7.40
N VAL A 238 -15.74 -4.39 7.45
CA VAL A 238 -16.31 -5.57 6.77
C VAL A 238 -17.79 -5.74 7.13
N LYS A 239 -18.11 -5.77 8.43
CA LYS A 239 -19.51 -5.94 8.90
C LYS A 239 -20.44 -4.82 8.41
N LYS A 240 -19.93 -3.59 8.31
CA LYS A 240 -20.76 -2.41 8.02
C LYS A 240 -20.89 -2.10 6.53
N PHE A 241 -19.85 -2.38 5.74
CA PHE A 241 -19.71 -1.91 4.36
C PHE A 241 -19.22 -2.97 3.37
N GLY A 242 -18.87 -4.18 3.83
CA GLY A 242 -18.41 -5.25 2.95
C GLY A 242 -19.49 -5.79 2.03
N ASP A 243 -19.08 -6.43 0.93
CA ASP A 243 -19.95 -7.10 -0.05
C ASP A 243 -20.32 -8.54 0.32
N GLY A 244 -19.86 -9.02 1.49
CA GLY A 244 -20.04 -10.41 1.92
C GLY A 244 -18.99 -11.39 1.38
N SER A 245 -18.03 -10.93 0.55
CA SER A 245 -16.95 -11.79 0.03
C SER A 245 -15.77 -11.93 0.99
N TYR A 246 -15.85 -11.36 2.20
CA TYR A 246 -14.76 -11.37 3.16
C TYR A 246 -14.49 -12.79 3.65
N SER A 247 -13.30 -13.29 3.32
CA SER A 247 -12.77 -14.54 3.83
C SER A 247 -11.41 -14.25 4.45
N VAL A 248 -11.32 -14.28 5.78
CA VAL A 248 -10.02 -14.29 6.44
C VAL A 248 -9.82 -15.65 7.07
N VAL A 249 -9.03 -16.45 6.37
CA VAL A 249 -8.40 -17.66 6.90
C VAL A 249 -6.98 -17.26 7.32
N VAL A 250 -6.82 -16.76 8.54
CA VAL A 250 -5.60 -16.96 9.33
C VAL A 250 -6.05 -17.22 10.76
N GLN A 251 -5.60 -18.36 11.29
CA GLN A 251 -6.09 -19.09 12.45
C GLN A 251 -6.30 -18.26 13.72
N GLU A 252 -7.32 -18.66 14.48
CA GLU A 252 -7.39 -18.48 15.93
C GLU A 252 -6.05 -18.86 16.55
N VAL A 253 -5.28 -17.86 16.96
CA VAL A 253 -4.45 -18.03 18.15
C VAL A 253 -5.33 -17.59 19.31
N ASP A 254 -5.83 -18.63 19.96
CA ASP A 254 -6.52 -18.67 21.23
C ASP A 254 -6.14 -17.50 22.16
N SER A 255 -7.10 -16.61 22.38
CA SER A 255 -7.21 -15.91 23.66
C SER A 255 -8.55 -16.32 24.22
N THR A 256 -8.54 -17.42 24.94
CA THR A 256 -9.47 -17.63 26.03
C THR A 256 -9.59 -16.32 26.79
N ASP A 257 -10.71 -15.62 26.59
CA ASP A 257 -11.21 -14.62 27.50
C ASP A 257 -11.49 -15.33 28.85
N ASN A 258 -10.43 -15.61 29.60
CA ASN A 258 -10.53 -15.62 31.05
C ASN A 258 -10.76 -14.16 31.44
N VAL A 259 -12.04 -13.76 31.38
CA VAL A 259 -12.57 -12.73 32.27
C VAL A 259 -12.39 -13.28 33.68
N GLN A 260 -11.18 -13.15 34.21
CA GLN A 260 -10.95 -13.20 35.64
C GLN A 260 -11.54 -11.90 36.16
N THR A 261 -12.85 -11.94 36.42
CA THR A 261 -13.47 -11.05 37.39
C THR A 261 -12.55 -11.03 38.61
N CYS A 262 -11.93 -9.88 38.87
CA CYS A 262 -11.33 -9.60 40.16
C CYS A 262 -12.47 -9.50 41.19
N GLN A 263 -13.06 -10.64 41.54
CA GLN A 263 -13.81 -10.79 42.77
C GLN A 263 -12.77 -10.86 43.89
N ASN A 264 -12.52 -9.69 44.48
CA ASN A 264 -11.88 -9.56 45.78
C ASN A 264 -12.73 -10.31 46.82
N ASN A 265 -12.48 -11.60 47.02
CA ASN A 265 -12.89 -12.26 48.26
C ASN A 265 -11.92 -11.85 49.36
N ARG A 266 -12.19 -10.66 49.93
CA ARG A 266 -11.73 -10.33 51.28
C ARG A 266 -12.38 -11.34 52.23
N THR A 267 -11.53 -12.11 52.89
CA THR A 267 -11.88 -12.82 54.12
C THR A 267 -12.51 -11.85 55.11
N PHE A 268 -13.79 -12.11 55.42
CA PHE A 268 -14.49 -11.48 56.54
C PHE A 268 -13.82 -11.96 57.83
N ASN A 269 -13.03 -11.10 58.46
CA ASN A 269 -12.75 -11.21 59.89
C ASN A 269 -13.71 -10.28 60.61
N SER A 270 -14.61 -10.88 61.38
CA SER A 270 -15.38 -10.21 62.40
C SER A 270 -14.44 -9.57 63.40
N ASN A 271 -14.55 -8.26 63.59
CA ASN A 271 -14.51 -7.62 64.90
C ASN A 271 -15.06 -6.21 64.74
N ALA A 272 -16.15 -5.98 65.47
CA ALA A 272 -16.75 -4.67 65.64
C ALA A 272 -15.80 -3.79 66.44
N GLU A 273 -15.55 -2.57 65.96
CA GLU A 273 -15.36 -1.43 66.84
C GLU A 273 -15.55 -0.12 66.05
N THR A 274 -16.40 0.70 66.67
CA THR A 274 -16.90 2.01 66.31
C THR A 274 -15.76 3.03 66.14
N LEU A 275 -15.88 3.99 65.21
CA LEU A 275 -15.81 5.45 65.49
C LEU A 275 -15.63 6.30 64.21
N GLN A 276 -16.59 7.23 64.07
CA GLN A 276 -16.47 8.62 63.63
C GLN A 276 -16.23 9.00 62.16
N ASP A 277 -17.32 9.53 61.59
CA ASP A 277 -17.40 10.62 60.63
C ASP A 277 -16.43 11.77 60.93
N THR A 278 -15.71 12.24 59.90
CA THR A 278 -15.49 13.68 59.71
C THR A 278 -15.54 14.04 58.23
N GLN A 279 -16.18 15.17 57.99
CA GLN A 279 -16.66 15.75 56.75
C GLN A 279 -15.56 16.16 55.74
N SER A 280 -15.98 16.12 54.47
CA SER A 280 -15.68 16.96 53.27
C SER A 280 -15.03 18.35 53.51
N PRO A 281 -14.46 19.07 52.49
CA PRO A 281 -14.94 19.10 51.11
C PRO A 281 -13.94 19.35 49.95
N LEU A 282 -14.52 19.17 48.75
CA LEU A 282 -14.11 19.65 47.43
C LEU A 282 -13.49 21.06 47.39
N LEU A 283 -12.50 21.24 46.51
CA LEU A 283 -12.32 22.44 45.68
C LEU A 283 -11.47 22.12 44.43
N THR A 284 -11.82 22.79 43.33
CA THR A 284 -11.47 22.52 41.94
C THR A 284 -10.27 23.40 41.46
N PRO A 285 -10.00 23.61 40.16
CA PRO A 285 -8.70 23.31 39.56
C PRO A 285 -7.86 24.56 39.25
N HIS A 286 -6.53 24.43 39.21
CA HIS A 286 -5.64 25.46 38.66
C HIS A 286 -4.66 24.93 37.62
N LYS A 287 -4.46 25.78 36.60
CA LYS A 287 -3.67 25.64 35.39
C LYS A 287 -2.16 25.82 35.61
N GLU A 288 -1.42 25.24 34.65
CA GLU A 288 -0.10 25.62 34.11
C GLU A 288 1.17 25.29 34.90
N GLY A 289 2.15 24.67 34.21
CA GLY A 289 3.52 24.54 34.69
C GLY A 289 4.30 23.38 34.05
N LEU A 290 5.06 23.67 33.00
CA LEU A 290 6.14 22.83 32.47
C LEU A 290 7.26 22.68 33.53
N MET A 291 7.66 21.45 33.87
CA MET A 291 9.05 21.16 34.26
C MET A 291 9.43 19.68 34.14
N HIS A 292 10.65 19.47 33.64
CA HIS A 292 11.39 18.23 33.51
C HIS A 292 11.54 17.42 34.81
N ILE A 293 11.54 16.09 34.71
CA ILE A 293 12.15 15.17 35.70
C ILE A 293 12.98 14.09 34.95
N PRO A 294 14.23 13.77 35.39
CA PRO A 294 15.13 12.79 34.76
C PRO A 294 14.87 11.32 35.19
N PRO A 295 15.59 10.33 34.61
CA PRO A 295 15.25 8.91 34.66
C PRO A 295 15.84 8.21 35.88
N ASN A 296 15.15 7.16 36.36
CA ASN A 296 15.72 5.90 36.84
C ASN A 296 14.59 5.02 37.39
N TYR A 297 14.50 3.78 36.91
CA TYR A 297 14.66 2.57 37.71
C TYR A 297 14.46 1.36 36.78
N ALA A 298 15.59 0.73 36.45
CA ALA A 298 15.65 -0.59 35.88
C ALA A 298 15.38 -1.61 37.00
N THR A 299 14.50 -2.57 36.75
CA THR A 299 14.49 -3.86 37.46
C THR A 299 14.32 -4.97 36.44
N HIS A 300 15.41 -5.71 36.26
CA HIS A 300 15.48 -7.02 35.65
C HIS A 300 14.54 -8.00 36.35
N CYS A 301 13.75 -8.74 35.58
CA CYS A 301 13.30 -10.08 35.94
C CYS A 301 13.26 -10.95 34.67
N THR A 302 14.31 -11.75 34.49
CA THR A 302 14.25 -13.00 33.73
C THR A 302 13.64 -14.09 34.63
N PRO A 303 12.95 -15.07 34.03
CA PRO A 303 13.21 -16.45 34.42
C PRO A 303 13.64 -17.28 33.21
N ALA A 304 14.70 -18.04 33.44
CA ALA A 304 15.12 -19.14 32.60
C ALA A 304 14.10 -20.29 32.70
N CYS A 305 13.75 -20.88 31.56
CA CYS A 305 13.21 -22.23 31.47
C CYS A 305 14.06 -23.03 30.47
N THR A 306 14.83 -23.97 30.99
CA THR A 306 15.56 -25.00 30.26
C THR A 306 14.77 -26.32 30.25
N ALA A 307 14.97 -27.08 29.16
CA ALA A 307 14.54 -28.47 28.88
C ALA A 307 13.05 -28.65 28.54
N SER A 308 12.64 -29.45 27.55
CA SER A 308 13.22 -30.72 27.06
C SER A 308 13.01 -30.94 25.56
N ALA A 309 13.95 -31.68 24.95
CA ALA A 309 13.81 -32.28 23.63
C ALA A 309 12.68 -33.32 23.60
N GLY A 310 11.85 -33.25 22.57
CA GLY A 310 10.83 -34.25 22.22
C GLY A 310 10.82 -34.46 20.71
N THR A 311 11.30 -35.61 20.28
CA THR A 311 11.28 -36.14 18.92
C THR A 311 9.88 -36.65 18.53
N VAL A 312 9.72 -37.01 17.24
CA VAL A 312 8.59 -37.74 16.60
C VAL A 312 7.49 -36.80 16.03
N SER A 313 7.02 -36.89 14.79
CA SER A 313 7.18 -37.80 13.64
C SER A 313 6.81 -37.06 12.34
N HIS A 314 7.44 -37.46 11.23
CA HIS A 314 7.04 -37.09 9.87
C HIS A 314 5.70 -37.74 9.51
N LEU A 315 4.66 -36.95 9.20
CA LEU A 315 3.47 -37.42 8.49
C LEU A 315 3.56 -37.01 7.02
N ASN A 316 3.89 -37.98 6.16
CA ASN A 316 3.81 -37.85 4.70
C ASN A 316 2.34 -37.94 4.26
N ILE A 317 1.73 -36.82 3.88
CA ILE A 317 0.44 -36.83 3.19
C ILE A 317 0.70 -36.63 1.69
N ARG A 318 0.66 -37.75 0.94
CA ARG A 318 0.62 -37.77 -0.52
C ARG A 318 -0.80 -37.41 -0.98
N HIS A 319 -0.99 -36.22 -1.56
CA HIS A 319 -2.19 -35.93 -2.33
C HIS A 319 -2.05 -36.43 -3.77
N ARG A 320 -2.92 -37.39 -4.14
CA ARG A 320 -3.15 -37.88 -5.49
C ARG A 320 -3.92 -36.81 -6.27
N LEU A 321 -3.35 -36.29 -7.35
CA LEU A 321 -4.06 -35.44 -8.32
C LEU A 321 -4.75 -36.34 -9.34
N HIS A 322 -6.09 -36.37 -9.31
CA HIS A 322 -6.90 -36.86 -10.42
C HIS A 322 -7.10 -35.72 -11.42
N SER A 323 -6.71 -35.94 -12.67
CA SER A 323 -6.99 -35.06 -13.80
C SER A 323 -8.48 -35.12 -14.16
N THR A 324 -9.13 -33.97 -14.22
CA THR A 324 -10.43 -33.81 -14.87
C THR A 324 -10.32 -32.66 -15.86
N SER A 325 -10.24 -33.03 -17.13
CA SER A 325 -10.23 -32.14 -18.28
C SER A 325 -11.63 -31.59 -18.52
N ILE A 326 -11.84 -30.29 -18.30
CA ILE A 326 -13.04 -29.56 -18.71
C ILE A 326 -12.70 -28.77 -19.97
N GLN A 327 -13.24 -29.22 -21.12
CA GLN A 327 -13.23 -28.47 -22.37
C GLN A 327 -14.28 -27.34 -22.30
N ILE A 328 -13.85 -26.09 -22.47
CA ILE A 328 -14.74 -24.94 -22.68
C ILE A 328 -14.66 -24.53 -24.16
N ARG A 329 -15.78 -24.64 -24.87
CA ARG A 329 -15.95 -24.12 -26.24
C ARG A 329 -16.05 -22.58 -26.22
N PRO A 330 -15.45 -21.85 -27.16
CA PRO A 330 -15.68 -20.41 -27.29
C PRO A 330 -16.98 -20.14 -28.05
N LYS A 331 -17.85 -19.27 -27.51
CA LYS A 331 -18.87 -18.57 -28.30
C LYS A 331 -18.27 -17.25 -28.80
N SER A 332 -18.39 -17.05 -30.11
CA SER A 332 -17.93 -15.93 -30.90
C SER A 332 -18.80 -14.67 -30.72
N GLU A 333 -18.20 -13.55 -31.14
CA GLU A 333 -18.84 -12.28 -31.55
C GLU A 333 -19.33 -11.31 -30.48
N ASP A 334 -18.51 -10.30 -30.17
CA ASP A 334 -18.81 -8.91 -30.53
C ASP A 334 -17.52 -8.05 -30.42
N LYS A 335 -16.79 -7.91 -31.53
CA LYS A 335 -15.62 -7.03 -31.63
C LYS A 335 -15.84 -6.16 -32.85
N PHE A 336 -16.23 -4.89 -32.69
CA PHE A 336 -15.94 -3.75 -33.59
C PHE A 336 -16.70 -2.46 -33.17
N SER A 337 -16.82 -2.14 -31.88
CA SER A 337 -17.46 -0.88 -31.44
C SER A 337 -16.52 0.32 -31.34
N VAL A 338 -15.20 0.11 -31.24
CA VAL A 338 -14.22 1.19 -30.97
C VAL A 338 -13.83 1.98 -32.22
N ILE A 339 -13.75 1.33 -33.39
CA ILE A 339 -13.36 2.00 -34.65
C ILE A 339 -14.48 2.93 -35.14
N ARG A 340 -15.75 2.60 -34.87
CA ARG A 340 -16.89 3.45 -35.21
C ARG A 340 -16.97 4.74 -34.36
N TRP A 341 -16.43 4.70 -33.14
CA TRP A 341 -16.37 5.87 -32.25
C TRP A 341 -15.38 6.94 -32.74
N LEU A 342 -14.26 6.52 -33.35
CA LEU A 342 -13.20 7.45 -33.77
C LEU A 342 -13.50 8.19 -35.08
N THR A 343 -14.36 7.66 -35.95
CA THR A 343 -14.51 8.17 -37.33
C THR A 343 -15.67 9.15 -37.53
N GLN A 344 -16.49 9.43 -36.51
CA GLN A 344 -17.74 10.18 -36.69
C GLN A 344 -17.79 11.59 -36.06
N ARG A 345 -16.71 12.11 -35.47
CA ARG A 345 -16.70 13.49 -34.96
C ARG A 345 -15.92 14.45 -35.86
N LYS A 346 -16.65 15.36 -36.51
CA LYS A 346 -16.10 16.64 -37.01
C LYS A 346 -15.74 17.50 -35.81
N TRP A 347 -14.47 17.85 -35.66
CA TRP A 347 -13.98 18.79 -34.65
C TRP A 347 -14.17 20.23 -35.17
N PRO A 348 -14.67 21.17 -34.36
CA PRO A 348 -14.73 22.57 -34.77
C PRO A 348 -13.31 23.13 -34.91
N ASN A 349 -13.03 23.74 -36.06
CA ASN A 349 -11.84 24.55 -36.29
C ASN A 349 -11.87 25.75 -35.35
N VAL A 350 -10.83 25.92 -34.55
CA VAL A 350 -10.62 27.15 -33.78
C VAL A 350 -9.32 27.77 -34.27
N ASN A 351 -9.47 28.64 -35.28
CA ASN A 351 -8.53 29.69 -35.59
C ASN A 351 -8.82 30.90 -34.69
N GLN A 352 -7.84 31.20 -33.82
CA GLN A 352 -7.42 32.53 -33.32
C GLN A 352 -8.39 33.40 -32.47
N PRO A 353 -7.83 34.38 -31.71
CA PRO A 353 -6.41 34.63 -31.38
C PRO A 353 -6.00 34.13 -29.99
#